data_AF-A0A2N2N7K2-F1
#
_entry.id   AF-A0A2N2N7K2-F1
#
_cell.length_a   1.000
_cell.length_b   1.000
_cell.length_c   1.000
_cell.angle_alpha   90.00
_cell.angle_beta   90.00
_cell.angle_gamma   90.00
#
_symmetry.space_group_name_H-M   'P 1'
#
loop_
_entity.id
_entity.type
_entity.pdbx_description
1 polymer ?
#
loop_
_entity_poly.entity_id
_entity_poly.type
_entity_poly.pdbx_seq_one_letter_code
_entity_poly.pdbx_strand_id
1 'polypeptide(L)'
;MANEKIESEQKVVTKKHIARQVKEQRQRKIVLISVISVLVVVILLITYGALSKTVLLAGKTVAKVNNEKITVEQFQKRVRYERQTLTQTYTSYYSSGFAQFLQSYMLQIQNQLDNYISFGSTVLDNMVVERLIVQKAQELGFTVSEEEIDIEIQENFGYYPNGTPTVEPTVEYRPTSTLSAEQLAMVTTPTSMPTDLPTATPEGVTSTPDLTLVPTEAAATATEVIPTNTPAVEVTATPIPPTATAYTKEGYDNLYA
;
A
#
# COMPACT_ATOMS: atom_id res chain seq x y z
N MET A 1 -61.17 45.82 -56.72
CA MET A 1 -59.88 45.11 -56.82
C MET A 1 -58.85 46.13 -57.27
N ALA A 2 -58.17 46.78 -56.32
CA ALA A 2 -56.81 46.45 -55.87
C ALA A 2 -55.71 46.89 -56.86
N ASN A 3 -55.09 48.03 -56.57
CA ASN A 3 -53.63 48.15 -56.38
C ASN A 3 -53.24 49.61 -56.09
N GLU A 4 -53.06 49.92 -54.81
CA GLU A 4 -52.30 51.10 -54.38
C GLU A 4 -50.83 50.90 -54.78
N LYS A 5 -50.35 51.73 -55.71
CA LYS A 5 -48.92 51.89 -55.98
C LYS A 5 -48.34 52.76 -54.87
N ILE A 6 -47.50 52.14 -54.04
CA ILE A 6 -46.65 52.85 -53.07
C ILE A 6 -45.63 53.67 -53.88
N GLU A 7 -45.79 54.99 -53.83
CA GLU A 7 -44.85 55.97 -54.38
C GLU A 7 -43.55 55.94 -53.58
N SER A 8 -42.46 55.50 -54.21
CA SER A 8 -41.12 55.56 -53.62
C SER A 8 -40.57 56.98 -53.77
N GLU A 9 -40.59 57.77 -52.69
CA GLU A 9 -39.85 59.03 -52.60
C GLU A 9 -38.36 58.80 -52.92
N GLN A 10 -37.91 59.20 -54.10
CA GLN A 10 -36.50 59.26 -54.43
C GLN A 10 -35.85 60.44 -53.70
N LYS A 11 -35.21 60.14 -52.56
CA LYS A 11 -34.36 61.08 -51.83
C LYS A 11 -33.20 61.54 -52.73
N VAL A 12 -33.26 62.77 -53.24
CA VAL A 12 -32.21 63.36 -54.08
C VAL A 12 -30.98 63.67 -53.22
N VAL A 13 -30.00 62.75 -53.22
CA VAL A 13 -28.75 62.94 -52.48
C VAL A 13 -27.78 63.79 -53.30
N THR A 14 -27.47 64.98 -52.81
CA THR A 14 -26.50 65.91 -53.43
C THR A 14 -25.08 65.31 -53.37
N LYS A 15 -24.31 65.37 -54.47
CA LYS A 15 -22.93 64.81 -54.57
C LYS A 15 -22.00 65.23 -53.41
N LYS A 16 -22.21 66.43 -52.87
CA LYS A 16 -21.47 66.98 -51.72
C LYS A 16 -21.75 66.23 -50.40
N HIS A 17 -22.97 65.73 -50.20
CA HIS A 17 -23.35 64.92 -49.04
C HIS A 17 -22.75 63.50 -49.13
N ILE A 18 -22.72 62.90 -50.33
CA ILE A 18 -22.08 61.59 -50.58
C ILE A 18 -20.59 61.64 -50.26
N ALA A 19 -19.89 62.69 -50.69
CA ALA A 19 -18.45 62.85 -50.43
C ALA A 19 -18.12 62.97 -48.92
N ARG A 20 -18.99 63.61 -48.13
CA ARG A 20 -18.84 63.70 -46.67
C ARG A 20 -19.14 62.36 -45.99
N GLN A 21 -20.20 61.67 -46.41
CA GLN A 21 -20.56 60.34 -45.91
C GLN A 21 -19.46 59.30 -46.17
N VAL A 22 -18.82 59.33 -47.35
CA VAL A 22 -17.72 58.41 -47.67
C VAL A 22 -16.49 58.66 -46.77
N LYS A 23 -16.19 59.91 -46.41
CA LYS A 23 -15.11 60.24 -45.47
C LYS A 23 -15.41 59.74 -44.05
N GLU A 24 -16.64 59.95 -43.56
CA GLU A 24 -17.08 59.47 -42.24
C GLU A 24 -17.07 57.94 -42.18
N GLN A 25 -17.47 57.25 -43.25
CA GLN A 25 -17.40 55.79 -43.30
C GLN A 25 -15.96 55.26 -43.28
N ARG A 26 -15.02 55.93 -43.95
CA ARG A 26 -13.59 55.57 -43.88
C ARG A 26 -13.03 55.78 -42.48
N GLN A 27 -13.32 56.91 -41.85
CA GLN A 27 -12.91 57.19 -40.48
C GLN A 27 -13.52 56.17 -39.50
N ARG A 28 -14.81 55.85 -39.65
CA ARG A 28 -15.48 54.80 -38.86
C ARG A 28 -14.84 53.42 -39.05
N LYS A 29 -14.50 53.03 -40.28
CA LYS A 29 -13.82 51.75 -40.55
C LYS A 29 -12.43 51.70 -39.92
N ILE A 30 -11.64 52.77 -39.98
CA ILE A 30 -10.30 52.83 -39.37
C ILE A 30 -10.41 52.72 -37.84
N VAL A 31 -11.32 53.47 -37.21
CA VAL A 31 -11.56 53.39 -35.76
C VAL A 31 -12.07 51.99 -35.35
N LEU A 32 -12.95 51.39 -36.15
CA LEU A 32 -13.43 50.04 -35.88
C LEU A 32 -12.32 48.99 -35.98
N ILE A 33 -11.46 49.08 -37.00
CA ILE A 33 -10.29 48.21 -37.16
C ILE A 33 -9.29 48.41 -36.01
N SER A 34 -9.06 49.65 -35.56
CA SER A 34 -8.14 49.91 -34.45
C SER A 34 -8.66 49.32 -33.14
N VAL A 35 -9.96 49.45 -32.86
CA VAL A 35 -10.59 48.84 -31.68
C VAL A 35 -10.50 47.31 -31.73
N ILE A 36 -10.80 46.69 -32.89
CA ILE A 36 -10.67 45.25 -33.08
C ILE A 36 -9.21 44.82 -32.90
N SER A 37 -8.25 45.57 -33.45
CA SER A 37 -6.83 45.26 -33.30
C SER A 37 -6.39 45.26 -31.84
N VAL A 38 -6.82 46.25 -31.05
CA VAL A 38 -6.52 46.29 -29.61
C VAL A 38 -7.14 45.10 -28.90
N LEU A 39 -8.40 44.75 -29.22
CA LEU A 39 -9.08 43.61 -28.63
C LEU A 39 -8.35 42.29 -28.94
N VAL A 40 -7.90 42.09 -30.18
CA VAL A 40 -7.11 40.91 -30.58
C VAL A 40 -5.79 40.84 -29.84
N VAL A 41 -5.07 41.97 -29.67
CA VAL A 41 -3.82 42.01 -28.91
C VAL A 41 -4.05 41.63 -27.45
N VAL A 42 -5.12 42.13 -26.82
CA VAL A 42 -5.48 41.77 -25.44
C VAL A 42 -5.76 40.27 -25.33
N ILE A 43 -6.55 39.69 -26.25
CA ILE A 43 -6.79 38.24 -26.27
C ILE A 43 -5.48 37.46 -26.43
N LEU A 44 -4.62 37.85 -27.37
CA LEU A 44 -3.32 37.19 -27.58
C LEU A 44 -2.45 37.22 -26.32
N LEU A 45 -2.40 38.34 -25.60
CA LEU A 45 -1.63 38.46 -24.36
C LEU A 45 -2.21 37.57 -23.25
N ILE A 46 -3.53 37.51 -23.11
CA ILE A 46 -4.19 36.63 -22.13
C ILE A 46 -3.90 35.16 -22.46
N THR A 47 -4.11 34.76 -23.72
CA THR A 47 -3.85 33.40 -24.19
C THR A 47 -2.39 33.03 -24.02
N TYR A 48 -1.45 33.91 -24.41
CA TYR A 48 -0.02 33.70 -24.24
C TYR A 48 0.36 33.57 -22.75
N GLY A 49 -0.17 34.43 -21.88
CA GLY A 49 0.07 34.35 -20.44
C GLY A 49 -0.43 33.04 -19.83
N ALA A 50 -1.61 32.57 -20.25
CA ALA A 50 -2.16 31.29 -19.82
C ALA A 50 -1.31 30.10 -20.28
N LEU A 51 -0.97 30.04 -21.58
CA LEU A 51 -0.16 28.96 -22.16
C LEU A 51 1.28 28.95 -21.61
N SER A 52 1.83 30.12 -21.28
CA SER A 52 3.17 30.25 -20.71
C SER A 52 3.28 29.59 -19.34
N LYS A 53 2.25 29.74 -18.50
CA LYS A 53 2.24 29.13 -17.16
C LYS A 53 1.97 27.63 -17.18
N THR A 54 1.23 27.13 -18.16
CA THR A 54 0.82 25.72 -18.22
C THR A 54 1.76 24.89 -19.08
N VAL A 55 1.83 25.15 -20.38
CA VAL A 55 2.51 24.29 -21.36
C VAL A 55 3.99 24.60 -21.43
N LEU A 56 4.36 25.88 -21.53
CA LEU A 56 5.77 26.28 -21.70
C LEU A 56 6.59 26.05 -20.42
N LEU A 57 5.95 26.10 -19.25
CA LEU A 57 6.61 25.80 -17.98
C LEU A 57 6.68 24.30 -17.69
N ALA A 58 5.65 23.53 -18.07
CA ALA A 58 5.58 22.08 -17.87
C ALA A 58 6.78 21.32 -18.47
N GLY A 59 7.21 21.71 -19.67
CA GLY A 59 8.31 21.05 -20.39
C GLY A 59 9.73 21.38 -19.88
N LYS A 60 9.88 22.31 -18.94
CA LYS A 60 11.21 22.65 -18.42
C LYS A 60 11.79 21.49 -17.60
N THR A 61 13.11 21.31 -17.67
CA THR A 61 13.81 20.27 -16.90
C THR A 61 14.14 20.79 -15.50
N VAL A 62 13.78 20.03 -14.47
CA VAL A 62 14.11 20.33 -13.06
C VAL A 62 15.34 19.57 -12.59
N ALA A 63 15.54 18.35 -13.08
CA ALA A 63 16.70 17.52 -12.78
C ALA A 63 17.03 16.64 -13.99
N LYS A 64 18.30 16.26 -14.10
CA LYS A 64 18.81 15.39 -15.17
C LYS A 64 19.53 14.21 -14.52
N VAL A 65 19.11 12.99 -14.86
CA VAL A 65 19.68 11.74 -14.36
C VAL A 65 20.31 11.03 -15.56
N ASN A 66 21.64 11.13 -15.69
CA ASN A 66 22.38 10.67 -16.87
C ASN A 66 21.80 11.23 -18.18
N ASN A 67 21.18 10.38 -19.02
CA ASN A 67 20.57 10.76 -20.29
C ASN A 67 19.08 11.11 -20.18
N GLU A 68 18.45 10.84 -19.03
CA GLU A 68 17.02 11.06 -18.82
C GLU A 68 16.75 12.38 -18.07
N LYS A 69 15.62 13.02 -18.38
CA LYS A 69 15.24 14.32 -17.83
C LYS A 69 13.97 14.19 -17.02
N ILE A 70 13.96 14.80 -15.85
CA ILE A 70 12.75 14.99 -15.03
C ILE A 70 12.19 16.36 -15.37
N THR A 71 10.95 16.40 -15.83
CA THR A 71 10.25 17.64 -16.21
C THR A 71 9.53 18.28 -15.03
N VAL A 72 9.26 19.58 -15.12
CA VAL A 72 8.46 20.32 -14.12
C VAL A 72 7.09 19.67 -13.95
N GLU A 73 6.46 19.23 -15.04
CA GLU A 73 5.16 18.58 -14.99
C GLU A 73 5.17 17.29 -14.15
N GLN A 74 6.13 16.40 -14.41
CA GLN A 74 6.28 15.16 -13.66
C GLN A 74 6.52 15.44 -12.17
N PHE A 75 7.40 16.39 -11.88
CA PHE A 75 7.68 16.79 -10.50
C PHE A 75 6.43 17.35 -9.81
N GLN A 76 5.69 18.26 -10.44
CA GLN A 76 4.47 18.83 -9.88
C GLN A 76 3.39 17.77 -9.65
N LYS A 77 3.21 16.83 -10.58
CA LYS A 77 2.28 15.72 -10.40
C LYS A 77 2.67 14.86 -9.20
N ARG A 78 3.96 14.49 -9.09
CA ARG A 78 4.45 13.70 -7.95
C ARG A 78 4.26 14.43 -6.63
N VAL A 79 4.66 15.70 -6.54
CA VAL A 79 4.45 16.53 -5.33
C VAL A 79 2.97 16.61 -4.94
N ARG A 80 2.07 16.80 -5.90
CA ARG A 80 0.62 16.85 -5.62
C ARG A 80 0.11 15.51 -5.11
N TYR A 81 0.52 14.41 -5.73
CA TYR A 81 0.16 13.07 -5.30
C TYR A 81 0.64 12.79 -3.87
N GLU A 82 1.92 13.03 -3.58
CA GLU A 82 2.50 12.78 -2.25
C GLU A 82 1.82 13.63 -1.17
N ARG A 83 1.52 14.90 -1.47
CA ARG A 83 0.75 15.76 -0.56
C ARG A 83 -0.67 15.25 -0.33
N GLN A 84 -1.32 14.79 -1.39
CA GLN A 84 -2.66 14.22 -1.30
C GLN A 84 -2.66 12.97 -0.44
N THR A 85 -1.70 12.07 -0.64
CA THR A 85 -1.52 10.85 0.17
C THR A 85 -1.33 11.21 1.65
N LEU A 86 -0.41 12.12 1.99
CA LEU A 86 -0.20 12.55 3.37
C LEU A 86 -1.43 13.20 3.98
N THR A 87 -2.15 14.02 3.21
CA THR A 87 -3.39 14.66 3.66
C THR A 87 -4.48 13.62 3.91
N GLN A 88 -4.62 12.64 3.02
CA GLN A 88 -5.58 11.55 3.17
C GLN A 88 -5.26 10.71 4.41
N THR A 89 -3.98 10.39 4.65
CA THR A 89 -3.53 9.70 5.85
C THR A 89 -3.85 10.51 7.11
N TYR A 90 -3.58 11.81 7.10
CA TYR A 90 -3.92 12.72 8.20
C TYR A 90 -5.43 12.71 8.49
N THR A 91 -6.25 12.88 7.45
CA THR A 91 -7.72 12.88 7.58
C THR A 91 -8.23 11.53 8.09
N SER A 92 -7.69 10.42 7.57
CA SER A 92 -8.04 9.08 8.02
C SER A 92 -7.78 8.91 9.51
N TYR A 93 -6.59 9.28 9.98
CA TYR A 93 -6.23 9.19 11.40
C TYR A 93 -7.07 10.11 12.28
N TYR A 94 -7.31 11.34 11.83
CA TYR A 94 -8.19 12.28 12.53
C TYR A 94 -9.60 11.70 12.72
N SER A 95 -10.16 11.03 11.70
CA SER A 95 -11.49 10.42 11.77
C SER A 95 -11.53 9.03 12.44
N SER A 96 -10.39 8.37 12.61
CA SER A 96 -10.31 6.95 13.01
C SER A 96 -10.63 6.66 14.49
N GLY A 97 -10.93 7.67 15.31
CA GLY A 97 -11.09 7.53 16.76
C GLY A 97 -9.76 7.36 17.52
N PHE A 98 -8.65 7.03 16.84
CA PHE A 98 -7.30 6.91 17.41
C PHE A 98 -6.50 8.22 17.42
N ALA A 99 -7.14 9.36 17.10
CA ALA A 99 -6.47 10.65 16.94
C ALA A 99 -5.62 11.07 18.16
N GLN A 100 -6.08 10.76 19.38
CA GLN A 100 -5.32 11.06 20.60
C GLN A 100 -4.02 10.26 20.72
N PHE A 101 -4.01 9.01 20.26
CA PHE A 101 -2.81 8.17 20.28
C PHE A 101 -1.82 8.56 19.17
N LEU A 102 -2.33 8.99 18.01
CA LEU A 102 -1.52 9.33 16.83
C LEU A 102 -1.14 10.81 16.73
N GLN A 103 -1.33 11.58 17.80
CA GLN A 103 -1.11 13.03 17.77
C GLN A 103 0.32 13.42 17.33
N SER A 104 1.35 12.70 17.80
CA SER A 104 2.74 12.96 17.42
C SER A 104 2.98 12.73 15.92
N TYR A 105 2.41 11.67 15.36
CA TYR A 105 2.50 11.36 13.94
C TYR A 105 1.76 12.40 13.08
N MET A 106 0.58 12.84 13.52
CA MET A 106 -0.18 13.89 12.85
C MET A 106 0.55 15.24 12.86
N LEU A 107 1.26 15.56 13.95
CA LEU A 107 2.10 16.76 14.01
C LEU A 107 3.30 16.66 13.06
N GLN A 108 3.90 15.47 12.92
CA GLN A 108 4.95 15.23 11.93
C GLN A 108 4.45 15.45 10.50
N ILE A 109 3.28 14.91 10.14
CA ILE A 109 2.67 15.15 8.82
C ILE A 109 2.47 16.65 8.58
N GLN A 110 1.93 17.38 9.55
CA GLN A 110 1.74 18.83 9.43
C GLN A 110 3.07 19.56 9.19
N ASN A 111 4.10 19.28 9.99
CA ASN A 111 5.41 19.89 9.82
C ASN A 111 6.02 19.60 8.43
N GLN A 112 5.82 18.39 7.92
CA GLN A 112 6.28 18.00 6.58
C GLN A 112 5.52 18.75 5.47
N LEU A 113 4.20 18.94 5.63
CA LEU A 113 3.37 19.67 4.66
C LEU A 113 3.61 21.18 4.71
N ASP A 114 3.93 21.74 5.87
CA ASP A 114 4.23 23.17 6.06
C ASP A 114 5.59 23.55 5.45
N ASN A 115 6.60 22.68 5.57
CA ASN A 115 7.90 22.90 4.95
C ASN A 115 7.92 22.49 3.48
N TYR A 116 7.25 23.28 2.64
CA TYR A 116 7.09 23.00 1.21
C TYR A 116 8.41 22.92 0.42
N ILE A 117 9.46 23.64 0.84
CA ILE A 117 10.77 23.62 0.18
C ILE A 117 11.45 22.27 0.43
N SER A 118 11.59 21.88 1.70
CA SER A 118 12.18 20.60 2.07
C SER A 118 11.39 19.44 1.48
N PHE A 119 10.05 19.51 1.56
CA PHE A 119 9.17 18.52 0.97
C PHE A 119 9.41 18.36 -0.54
N GLY A 120 9.46 19.47 -1.28
CA GLY A 120 9.73 19.46 -2.72
C GLY A 120 11.09 18.85 -3.05
N SER A 121 12.14 19.19 -2.29
CA SER A 121 13.47 18.61 -2.47
C SER A 121 13.47 17.09 -2.25
N THR A 122 12.88 16.60 -1.15
CA THR A 122 12.78 15.17 -0.87
C THR A 122 12.03 14.42 -1.99
N VAL A 123 10.93 14.99 -2.50
CA VAL A 123 10.21 14.38 -3.63
C VAL A 123 11.07 14.33 -4.88
N LEU A 124 11.82 15.40 -5.17
CA LEU A 124 12.72 15.43 -6.32
C LEU A 124 13.84 14.40 -6.19
N ASP A 125 14.45 14.29 -5.00
CA ASP A 125 15.51 13.33 -4.71
C ASP A 125 15.00 11.89 -4.87
N ASN A 126 13.81 11.58 -4.35
CA ASN A 126 13.17 10.28 -4.55
C ASN A 126 12.97 9.97 -6.03
N MET A 127 12.46 10.93 -6.82
CA MET A 127 12.31 10.74 -8.26
C MET A 127 13.66 10.50 -8.96
N VAL A 128 14.74 11.14 -8.52
CA VAL A 128 16.08 10.90 -9.05
C VAL A 128 16.56 9.49 -8.72
N VAL A 129 16.41 9.06 -7.47
CA VAL A 129 16.79 7.72 -7.01
C VAL A 129 16.01 6.64 -7.75
N GLU A 130 14.69 6.80 -7.91
CA GLU A 130 13.83 5.88 -8.66
C GLU A 130 14.35 5.69 -10.10
N ARG A 131 14.71 6.77 -10.80
CA ARG A 131 15.27 6.67 -12.15
C ARG A 131 16.62 5.97 -12.18
N LEU A 132 17.46 6.18 -11.17
CA LEU A 132 18.74 5.50 -11.06
C LEU A 132 18.55 4.00 -10.83
N ILE A 133 17.60 3.61 -9.98
CA ILE A 133 17.25 2.20 -9.73
C ILE A 133 16.77 1.54 -11.02
N VAL A 134 15.86 2.19 -11.76
CA VAL A 134 15.35 1.67 -13.04
C VAL A 134 16.48 1.49 -14.06
N GLN A 135 17.39 2.47 -14.18
CA GLN A 135 18.55 2.37 -15.07
C GLN A 135 19.44 1.19 -14.69
N LYS A 136 19.71 0.99 -13.40
CA LYS A 136 20.54 -0.13 -12.94
C LYS A 136 19.85 -1.47 -13.09
N ALA A 137 18.54 -1.53 -12.87
CA ALA A 137 17.74 -2.74 -13.07
C ALA A 137 17.79 -3.20 -14.54
N GLN A 138 17.64 -2.27 -15.49
CA GLN A 138 17.77 -2.54 -16.91
C GLN A 138 19.18 -3.02 -17.29
N GLU A 139 20.23 -2.40 -16.73
CA GLU A 139 21.62 -2.83 -16.94
C GLU A 139 21.86 -4.27 -16.44
N LEU A 140 21.20 -4.67 -15.36
CA LEU A 140 21.26 -6.02 -14.80
C LEU A 140 20.32 -7.02 -15.50
N GLY A 141 19.55 -6.58 -16.50
CA GLY A 141 18.65 -7.44 -17.27
C GLY A 141 17.31 -7.74 -16.58
N PHE A 142 16.92 -6.98 -15.54
CA PHE A 142 15.58 -7.07 -14.98
C PHE A 142 14.56 -6.41 -15.91
N THR A 143 13.56 -7.16 -16.31
CA THR A 143 12.42 -6.70 -17.11
C THR A 143 11.13 -7.08 -16.41
N VAL A 144 10.16 -6.18 -16.39
CA VAL A 144 8.83 -6.43 -15.82
C VAL A 144 7.83 -6.56 -16.97
N SER A 145 7.03 -7.62 -16.96
CA SER A 145 5.97 -7.87 -17.94
C SER A 145 4.62 -7.27 -17.50
N GLU A 146 3.70 -7.01 -18.43
CA GLU A 146 2.36 -6.51 -18.08
C GLU A 146 1.57 -7.55 -17.30
N GLU A 147 1.75 -8.84 -17.63
CA GLU A 147 1.10 -9.95 -16.95
C GLU A 147 1.54 -10.05 -15.48
N GLU A 148 2.82 -9.84 -15.20
CA GLU A 148 3.35 -9.82 -13.83
C GLU A 148 2.80 -8.65 -13.02
N ILE A 149 2.64 -7.47 -13.65
CA ILE A 149 2.00 -6.31 -13.01
C ILE A 149 0.54 -6.60 -12.68
N ASP A 150 -0.20 -7.20 -13.62
CA ASP A 150 -1.60 -7.53 -13.40
C ASP A 150 -1.77 -8.57 -12.29
N ILE A 151 -0.90 -9.59 -12.23
CA ILE A 151 -0.88 -10.57 -11.14
C ILE A 151 -0.64 -9.85 -9.81
N GLU A 152 0.42 -9.04 -9.69
CA GLU A 152 0.74 -8.32 -8.44
C GLU A 152 -0.41 -7.40 -7.99
N ILE A 153 -1.05 -6.70 -8.92
CA ILE A 153 -2.22 -5.86 -8.61
C ILE A 153 -3.36 -6.73 -8.07
N GLN A 154 -3.67 -7.85 -8.72
CA GLN A 154 -4.73 -8.76 -8.31
C GLN A 154 -4.46 -9.34 -6.92
N GLU A 155 -3.23 -9.80 -6.66
CA GLU A 155 -2.81 -10.32 -5.37
C GLU A 155 -2.92 -9.28 -4.26
N ASN A 156 -2.54 -8.02 -4.55
CA ASN A 156 -2.66 -6.91 -3.61
C ASN A 156 -4.13 -6.56 -3.27
N PHE A 157 -5.09 -6.95 -4.12
CA PHE A 157 -6.53 -6.89 -3.85
C PHE A 157 -7.12 -8.22 -3.34
N GLY A 158 -6.29 -9.25 -3.13
CA GLY A 158 -6.72 -10.58 -2.70
C GLY A 158 -7.53 -11.34 -3.76
N TYR A 159 -7.44 -10.92 -5.03
CA TYR A 159 -8.07 -11.60 -6.16
C TYR A 159 -7.08 -12.59 -6.75
N TYR A 160 -7.46 -13.87 -6.77
CA TYR A 160 -6.64 -14.94 -7.29
C TYR A 160 -7.43 -15.71 -8.35
N PRO A 161 -7.39 -15.29 -9.63
CA PRO A 161 -8.24 -15.87 -10.67
C PRO A 161 -7.98 -17.37 -10.85
N ASN A 162 -6.74 -17.81 -10.60
CA ASN A 162 -6.28 -19.20 -10.71
C ASN A 162 -6.21 -19.94 -9.36
N GLY A 163 -6.80 -19.37 -8.29
CA GLY A 163 -6.71 -19.90 -6.92
C GLY A 163 -5.55 -19.28 -6.13
N THR A 164 -5.65 -19.28 -4.79
CA THR A 164 -4.62 -18.70 -3.92
C THR A 164 -3.27 -19.39 -4.16
N PRO A 165 -2.17 -18.64 -4.38
CA PRO A 165 -0.86 -19.22 -4.55
C PRO A 165 -0.58 -20.10 -3.34
N THR A 166 -0.42 -21.40 -3.60
CA THR A 166 0.04 -22.33 -2.57
C THR A 166 1.48 -21.95 -2.26
N VAL A 167 1.75 -21.50 -1.04
CA VAL A 167 3.12 -21.19 -0.62
C VAL A 167 4.02 -22.40 -0.92
N GLU A 168 5.09 -22.17 -1.66
CA GLU A 168 6.08 -23.22 -1.91
C GLU A 168 6.69 -23.62 -0.54
N PRO A 169 6.78 -24.92 -0.20
CA PRO A 169 7.26 -25.34 1.12
C PRO A 169 8.67 -24.81 1.36
N THR A 170 8.79 -23.80 2.24
CA THR A 170 10.07 -23.13 2.56
C THR A 170 11.00 -24.02 3.40
N VAL A 171 10.52 -25.15 3.91
CA VAL A 171 11.28 -26.01 4.82
C VAL A 171 11.44 -27.41 4.24
N GLU A 172 12.63 -27.70 3.73
CA GLU A 172 13.09 -29.06 3.54
C GLU A 172 13.38 -29.65 4.95
N TYR A 173 12.45 -30.45 5.49
CA TYR A 173 12.69 -31.15 6.74
C TYR A 173 13.84 -32.15 6.54
N ARG A 174 15.05 -31.76 6.94
CA ARG A 174 16.15 -32.72 7.05
C ARG A 174 15.81 -33.68 8.18
N PRO A 175 15.99 -35.00 8.00
CA PRO A 175 15.75 -35.95 9.08
C PRO A 175 16.62 -35.56 10.28
N THR A 176 15.99 -35.36 11.44
CA THR A 176 16.72 -35.26 12.70
C THR A 176 17.29 -36.65 13.00
N SER A 177 18.59 -36.73 13.29
CA SER A 177 19.24 -38.01 13.57
C SER A 177 18.51 -38.71 14.73
N THR A 178 17.83 -39.82 14.45
CA THR A 178 17.33 -40.72 15.49
C THR A 178 18.55 -41.38 16.14
N LEU A 179 18.71 -41.26 17.45
CA LEU A 179 19.81 -41.90 18.17
C LEU A 179 19.71 -43.42 17.99
N SER A 180 20.83 -44.04 17.62
CA SER A 180 20.93 -45.50 17.59
C SER A 180 20.82 -46.10 19.00
N ALA A 181 20.47 -47.39 19.09
CA ALA A 181 20.33 -48.07 20.37
C ALA A 181 21.60 -47.99 21.25
N GLU A 182 22.79 -48.00 20.64
CA GLU A 182 24.07 -47.84 21.34
C GLU A 182 24.23 -46.42 21.92
N GLN A 183 23.79 -45.40 21.18
CA GLN A 183 23.83 -44.00 21.65
C GLN A 183 22.83 -43.76 22.78
N LEU A 184 21.67 -44.41 22.75
CA LEU A 184 20.70 -44.36 23.85
C LEU A 184 21.30 -44.98 25.13
N ALA A 185 21.99 -46.11 25.01
CA ALA A 185 22.62 -46.80 26.13
C ALA A 185 23.73 -45.97 26.81
N MET A 186 24.45 -45.12 26.06
CA MET A 186 25.45 -44.21 26.62
C MET A 186 24.82 -43.02 27.36
N VAL A 187 23.63 -42.57 26.95
CA VAL A 187 22.93 -41.44 27.59
C VAL A 187 22.16 -41.90 28.84
N THR A 188 21.70 -43.14 28.89
CA THR A 188 20.92 -43.69 30.02
C THR A 188 21.79 -44.37 31.07
N THR A 189 22.95 -43.80 31.43
CA THR A 189 23.75 -44.37 32.52
C THR A 189 22.95 -44.32 33.83
N PRO A 190 22.76 -45.45 34.56
CA PRO A 190 22.08 -45.43 35.84
C PRO A 190 22.92 -44.67 36.87
N THR A 191 22.42 -43.53 37.34
CA THR A 191 22.95 -42.86 38.54
C THR A 191 22.79 -43.82 39.72
N SER A 192 23.91 -44.31 40.26
CA SER A 192 23.91 -45.06 41.51
C SER A 192 23.52 -44.12 42.66
N MET A 193 22.33 -44.32 43.24
CA MET A 193 21.90 -43.63 44.45
C MET A 193 22.75 -44.12 45.64
N PRO A 194 23.31 -43.23 46.49
CA PRO A 194 24.08 -43.66 47.64
C PRO A 194 23.19 -44.31 48.71
N THR A 195 23.64 -45.46 49.21
CA THR A 195 23.02 -46.27 50.28
C THR A 195 23.16 -45.57 51.64
N ASP A 196 22.06 -45.41 52.37
CA ASP A 196 22.03 -44.88 53.74
C ASP A 196 22.62 -45.88 54.78
N LEU A 197 23.36 -45.33 55.76
CA LEU A 197 24.05 -46.02 56.88
C LEU A 197 23.08 -46.21 58.09
N PRO A 198 23.29 -47.21 58.99
CA PRO A 198 22.29 -47.61 59.97
C PRO A 198 22.21 -46.73 61.23
N THR A 199 20.98 -46.65 61.75
CA THR A 199 20.50 -45.95 62.95
C THR A 199 21.13 -46.43 64.26
N ALA A 200 21.42 -45.48 65.17
CA ALA A 200 21.68 -45.74 66.59
C ALA A 200 20.52 -45.24 67.46
N THR A 201 19.98 -46.13 68.29
CA THR A 201 19.02 -45.88 69.38
C THR A 201 19.74 -45.35 70.63
N PRO A 202 19.09 -44.49 71.43
CA PRO A 202 18.93 -44.85 72.84
C PRO A 202 17.53 -44.57 73.41
N GLU A 203 17.23 -45.36 74.45
CA GLU A 203 16.02 -45.42 75.26
C GLU A 203 15.84 -44.23 76.22
N GLY A 204 14.60 -43.95 76.61
CA GLY A 204 14.23 -43.07 77.73
C GLY A 204 12.72 -43.12 78.02
N VAL A 205 12.36 -43.66 79.18
CA VAL A 205 11.02 -44.10 79.62
C VAL A 205 10.20 -43.03 80.37
N THR A 206 8.85 -43.19 80.30
CA THR A 206 7.76 -42.78 81.26
C THR A 206 7.48 -41.28 81.49
N SER A 207 6.24 -40.72 81.59
CA SER A 207 4.84 -41.20 81.61
C SER A 207 3.83 -40.00 81.57
N THR A 208 2.80 -40.05 80.69
CA THR A 208 1.32 -39.75 80.78
C THR A 208 0.74 -38.53 81.57
N PRO A 209 -0.48 -37.97 81.28
CA PRO A 209 -1.35 -37.93 80.07
C PRO A 209 -1.75 -36.49 79.61
N ASP A 210 -2.27 -36.31 78.39
CA ASP A 210 -3.63 -35.77 78.20
C ASP A 210 -4.16 -36.04 76.78
N LEU A 211 -5.48 -36.09 76.68
CA LEU A 211 -6.35 -36.62 75.65
C LEU A 211 -6.28 -35.88 74.30
N THR A 212 -6.48 -36.62 73.19
CA THR A 212 -7.61 -36.53 72.23
C THR A 212 -7.16 -36.78 70.77
N LEU A 213 -7.96 -37.57 70.04
CA LEU A 213 -8.10 -37.75 68.57
C LEU A 213 -7.33 -38.90 67.87
N VAL A 214 -8.08 -39.95 67.46
CA VAL A 214 -7.80 -40.82 66.30
C VAL A 214 -9.13 -41.33 65.70
N PRO A 215 -9.32 -41.26 64.36
CA PRO A 215 -10.21 -42.13 63.60
C PRO A 215 -9.46 -43.34 63.02
N THR A 216 -10.16 -44.47 63.01
CA THR A 216 -9.74 -45.82 62.62
C THR A 216 -9.45 -45.99 61.11
N GLU A 217 -8.42 -46.80 60.86
CA GLU A 217 -7.93 -47.39 59.61
C GLU A 217 -8.78 -48.57 59.10
N ALA A 218 -8.84 -48.77 57.78
CA ALA A 218 -8.84 -50.10 57.15
C ALA A 218 -8.45 -50.08 55.65
N ALA A 219 -7.21 -50.52 55.39
CA ALA A 219 -6.72 -51.47 54.38
C ALA A 219 -7.19 -51.43 52.90
N ALA A 220 -6.22 -51.26 51.98
CA ALA A 220 -6.31 -51.63 50.56
C ALA A 220 -5.14 -52.56 50.17
N THR A 221 -5.47 -53.71 49.57
CA THR A 221 -4.55 -54.69 48.99
C THR A 221 -4.30 -54.34 47.52
N ALA A 222 -3.03 -54.21 47.10
CA ALA A 222 -2.64 -53.99 45.71
C ALA A 222 -1.94 -55.23 45.14
N THR A 223 -2.51 -55.79 44.07
CA THR A 223 -1.94 -56.86 43.25
C THR A 223 -1.12 -56.25 42.12
N GLU A 224 0.13 -56.65 42.00
CA GLU A 224 1.10 -56.24 40.97
C GLU A 224 0.84 -57.00 39.66
N VAL A 225 0.67 -56.29 38.54
CA VAL A 225 0.60 -56.87 37.19
C VAL A 225 1.73 -56.33 36.33
N ILE A 226 2.45 -57.27 35.71
CA ILE A 226 3.67 -57.10 34.91
C ILE A 226 3.29 -56.53 33.52
N PRO A 227 4.01 -55.54 32.96
CA PRO A 227 3.68 -54.98 31.64
C PRO A 227 4.04 -55.93 30.49
N THR A 228 3.05 -56.25 29.65
CA THR A 228 3.21 -56.96 28.37
C THR A 228 3.57 -55.96 27.26
N ASN A 229 4.71 -56.17 26.59
CA ASN A 229 5.11 -55.41 25.39
C ASN A 229 4.14 -55.66 24.23
N THR A 230 3.35 -54.65 23.87
CA THR A 230 2.58 -54.61 22.61
C THR A 230 3.34 -53.70 21.63
N PRO A 231 3.56 -54.11 20.37
CA PRO A 231 4.24 -53.27 19.39
C PRO A 231 3.41 -52.01 19.11
N ALA A 232 4.08 -50.85 19.21
CA ALA A 232 3.50 -49.54 18.91
C ALA A 232 3.10 -49.47 17.44
N VAL A 233 1.82 -49.23 17.19
CA VAL A 233 1.30 -48.86 15.87
C VAL A 233 1.93 -47.53 15.49
N GLU A 234 2.61 -47.52 14.35
CA GLU A 234 3.20 -46.34 13.72
C GLU A 234 2.10 -45.28 13.50
N VAL A 235 2.18 -44.16 14.22
CA VAL A 235 1.25 -43.05 14.02
C VAL A 235 1.69 -42.30 12.77
N THR A 236 1.22 -42.73 11.61
CA THR A 236 1.34 -41.95 10.37
C THR A 236 0.54 -40.67 10.55
N ALA A 237 1.22 -39.51 10.54
CA ALA A 237 0.55 -38.22 10.49
C ALA A 237 -0.25 -38.16 9.17
N THR A 238 -1.58 -38.11 9.26
CA THR A 238 -2.43 -37.84 8.10
C THR A 238 -2.10 -36.42 7.61
N PRO A 239 -1.54 -36.24 6.40
CA PRO A 239 -1.38 -34.90 5.85
C PRO A 239 -2.80 -34.35 5.61
N ILE A 240 -3.12 -33.23 6.28
CA ILE A 240 -4.31 -32.47 5.97
C ILE A 240 -3.93 -31.67 4.71
N PRO A 241 -4.41 -31.99 3.50
CA PRO A 241 -4.14 -31.14 2.35
C PRO A 241 -4.74 -29.75 2.64
N PRO A 242 -4.03 -28.65 2.33
CA PRO A 242 -4.62 -27.32 2.47
C PRO A 242 -5.86 -27.26 1.58
N THR A 243 -7.05 -27.21 2.19
CA THR A 243 -8.29 -27.04 1.44
C THR A 243 -8.44 -25.54 1.15
N ALA A 244 -7.79 -25.08 0.09
CA ALA A 244 -8.06 -23.78 -0.49
C ALA A 244 -9.27 -23.90 -1.42
N THR A 245 -10.48 -23.71 -0.92
CA THR A 245 -11.63 -23.45 -1.81
C THR A 245 -11.70 -21.95 -2.07
N ALA A 246 -10.75 -21.45 -2.86
CA ALA A 246 -10.84 -20.09 -3.39
C ALA A 246 -11.76 -20.08 -4.62
N TYR A 247 -12.59 -19.05 -4.69
CA TYR A 247 -13.53 -18.83 -5.77
C TYR A 247 -12.77 -18.40 -7.03
N THR A 248 -12.52 -19.33 -7.96
CA THR A 248 -11.80 -19.05 -9.22
C THR A 248 -12.65 -18.23 -10.17
N LYS A 249 -12.01 -17.58 -11.16
CA LYS A 249 -12.74 -16.85 -12.22
C LYS A 249 -13.72 -17.78 -12.96
N GLU A 250 -13.29 -18.99 -13.28
CA GLU A 250 -14.14 -20.02 -13.90
C GLU A 250 -15.32 -20.39 -13.00
N GLY A 251 -15.13 -20.45 -11.68
CA GLY A 251 -16.21 -20.65 -10.72
C GLY A 251 -17.22 -19.49 -10.69
N TYR A 252 -16.76 -18.24 -10.81
CA TYR A 252 -17.61 -17.06 -10.93
C TYR A 252 -18.46 -17.08 -12.20
N ASP A 253 -17.80 -17.26 -13.33
CA ASP A 253 -18.46 -17.22 -14.64
C ASP A 253 -19.51 -18.34 -14.75
N ASN A 254 -19.25 -19.54 -14.21
CA ASN A 254 -20.23 -20.63 -14.18
C ASN A 254 -21.44 -20.38 -13.26
N LEU A 255 -21.31 -19.56 -12.21
CA LEU A 255 -22.38 -19.27 -11.27
C LEU A 255 -23.27 -18.10 -11.71
N TYR A 256 -22.75 -17.21 -12.55
CA TYR A 256 -23.41 -15.95 -12.92
C TYR A 256 -23.61 -15.75 -14.43
N ALA A 257 -23.24 -16.71 -15.28
CA ALA A 257 -23.64 -16.77 -16.70
C ALA A 257 -25.10 -17.22 -16.87
#